data_AF-A0A1V5R5F7-F1
#
_entry.id   AF-A0A1V5R5F7-F1
#
_cell.length_a   1.000
_cell.length_b   1.000
_cell.length_c   1.000
_cell.angle_alpha   90.00
_cell.angle_beta   90.00
_cell.angle_gamma   90.00
#
_symmetry.space_group_name_H-M   'P 1'
#
loop_
_entity.id
_entity.type
_entity.pdbx_description
1 polymer ?
#
loop_
_entity_poly.entity_id
_entity_poly.type
_entity_poly.pdbx_seq_one_letter_code
_entity_poly.pdbx_strand_id
1 'polypeptide(L)'
;MINLLMGLGLALIVILTLTLLKIRLWLGIPLGLVAGTALFIWLGRKVQNELERLFTRAGDLLKKQQWEPAIAVMKEGYKLAPRQFMVKGTLDGQIGVIQYLRRKTDVAEPLLQSASMQHYVAKTMLAILQWQRGEKKKAKATFDLALKAGKKESLLYGVYAYVLCEMKERDAAIEVLNRGLKVCKDDDRLLQNRNLLQNGKAMKMKVYGEQWYQFMLERPMLRQEPPPYARVSKRALRG
;
A
#
# COMPACT_ATOMS: atom_id res chain seq x y z
N MET A 1 2.56 -20.21 -8.03
CA MET A 1 2.33 -21.50 -7.37
C MET A 1 3.41 -22.55 -7.61
N ILE A 2 4.27 -22.41 -8.62
CA ILE A 2 5.34 -23.39 -8.87
C ILE A 2 6.30 -23.55 -7.67
N ASN A 3 6.66 -22.45 -7.00
CA ASN A 3 7.57 -22.50 -5.85
C ASN A 3 6.99 -23.28 -4.67
N LEU A 4 5.68 -23.18 -4.43
CA LEU A 4 5.00 -23.93 -3.38
C LEU A 4 5.01 -25.43 -3.70
N LEU A 5 4.71 -25.79 -4.94
CA LEU A 5 4.73 -27.18 -5.39
C LEU A 5 6.13 -27.79 -5.27
N MET A 6 7.19 -27.04 -5.62
CA MET A 6 8.57 -27.48 -5.42
C MET A 6 8.91 -27.68 -3.94
N GLY A 7 8.47 -26.78 -3.05
CA GLY A 7 8.65 -26.93 -1.60
C GLY A 7 7.95 -28.16 -1.04
N LEU A 8 6.68 -28.38 -1.42
CA LEU A 8 5.91 -29.56 -1.02
C LEU A 8 6.52 -30.86 -1.56
N GLY A 9 6.98 -30.85 -2.82
CA GLY A 9 7.68 -31.98 -3.43
C GLY A 9 8.96 -32.35 -2.67
N LEU A 10 9.78 -31.37 -2.30
CA LEU A 10 10.97 -31.62 -1.49
C LEU A 10 10.61 -32.18 -0.10
N ALA A 11 9.58 -31.63 0.55
CA ALA A 11 9.14 -32.14 1.85
C ALA A 11 8.74 -33.61 1.76
N LEU A 12 7.97 -33.99 0.73
CA LEU A 12 7.57 -35.37 0.50
C LEU A 12 8.76 -36.29 0.21
N ILE A 13 9.72 -35.86 -0.62
CA ILE A 13 10.93 -36.63 -0.93
C ILE A 13 11.74 -36.89 0.35
N VAL A 14 11.93 -35.88 1.21
CA VAL A 14 12.67 -36.04 2.46
C VAL A 14 11.95 -36.99 3.40
N ILE A 15 10.62 -36.87 3.55
CA ILE A 15 9.84 -37.79 4.39
C ILE A 15 9.95 -39.23 3.86
N LEU A 16 9.72 -39.44 2.56
CA LEU A 16 9.78 -40.78 1.94
C LEU A 16 11.17 -41.41 2.09
N THR A 17 12.23 -40.62 1.88
CA THR A 17 13.61 -41.10 2.03
C THR A 17 13.92 -41.50 3.47
N LEU A 18 13.49 -40.69 4.46
CA LEU A 18 13.68 -41.01 5.87
C LEU A 18 12.86 -42.22 6.31
N THR A 19 11.65 -42.41 5.77
CA THR A 19 10.86 -43.62 6.01
C THR A 19 11.49 -44.87 5.39
N LEU A 20 12.09 -44.76 4.20
CA LEU A 20 12.79 -45.87 3.54
C LEU A 20 14.04 -46.29 4.34
N LEU A 21 14.71 -45.33 4.97
CA LEU A 21 15.83 -45.54 5.89
C LEU A 21 15.41 -46.06 7.28
N LYS A 22 14.13 -46.42 7.46
CA LYS A 22 13.55 -46.91 8.73
C LYS A 22 13.69 -45.94 9.91
N ILE A 23 13.87 -44.64 9.63
CA ILE A 23 13.86 -43.60 10.67
C ILE A 23 12.41 -43.39 11.13
N ARG A 24 12.22 -43.18 12.43
CA ARG A 24 10.88 -42.96 13.02
C ARG A 24 10.18 -41.80 12.30
N LEU A 25 8.94 -42.04 11.85
CA LEU A 25 8.09 -41.06 11.14
C LEU A 25 7.95 -39.72 11.87
N TRP A 26 7.92 -39.73 13.20
CA TRP A 26 7.86 -38.51 14.00
C TRP A 26 9.12 -37.63 13.84
N LEU A 27 10.29 -38.19 13.51
CA LEU A 27 11.47 -37.38 13.16
C LEU A 27 11.46 -36.99 11.67
N GLY A 28 10.94 -37.86 10.80
CA GLY A 28 10.92 -37.60 9.36
C GLY A 28 10.00 -36.46 8.93
N ILE A 29 8.81 -36.36 9.52
CA ILE A 29 7.81 -35.34 9.17
C ILE A 29 8.31 -33.91 9.46
N PRO A 30 8.80 -33.57 10.67
CA PRO A 30 9.35 -32.25 10.95
C PRO A 30 10.53 -31.90 10.04
N LEU A 31 11.45 -32.83 9.78
CA LEU A 31 12.61 -32.59 8.93
C LEU A 31 12.22 -32.29 7.47
N GLY A 32 11.27 -33.05 6.92
CA GLY A 32 10.76 -32.78 5.58
C GLY A 32 10.02 -31.44 5.49
N LEU A 33 9.19 -31.11 6.47
CA LEU A 33 8.51 -29.82 6.52
C LEU A 33 9.49 -28.64 6.60
N VAL A 34 10.55 -28.76 7.42
CA VAL A 34 11.62 -27.76 7.49
C VAL A 34 12.33 -27.62 6.16
N ALA A 35 12.71 -28.73 5.52
CA ALA A 35 13.39 -28.71 4.21
C ALA A 35 12.53 -28.05 3.12
N GLY A 36 11.25 -28.45 3.00
CA GLY A 36 10.33 -27.87 2.03
C GLY A 36 10.04 -26.40 2.28
N THR A 37 9.87 -26.00 3.54
CA THR A 37 9.65 -24.60 3.93
C THR A 37 10.89 -23.75 3.64
N ALA A 38 12.10 -24.25 3.95
CA ALA A 38 13.35 -23.57 3.66
C ALA A 38 13.52 -23.34 2.14
N LEU A 39 13.25 -24.35 1.32
CA LEU A 39 13.29 -24.23 -0.14
C LEU A 39 12.26 -23.19 -0.64
N PHE A 40 11.03 -23.23 -0.12
CA PHE A 40 9.99 -22.28 -0.49
C PHE A 40 10.39 -20.83 -0.16
N ILE A 41 10.93 -20.59 1.04
CA ILE A 41 11.41 -19.26 1.46
C ILE A 41 12.56 -18.80 0.57
N TRP A 42 13.52 -19.67 0.27
CA TRP A 42 14.66 -19.34 -0.59
C TRP A 42 14.23 -18.97 -2.02
N LEU A 43 13.35 -19.76 -2.63
CA LEU A 43 12.77 -19.45 -3.94
C LEU A 43 11.94 -18.17 -3.90
N GLY A 44 11.20 -17.94 -2.81
CA GLY A 44 10.45 -16.72 -2.58
C GLY A 44 11.34 -15.47 -2.56
N ARG A 45 12.45 -15.51 -1.83
CA ARG A 45 13.45 -14.43 -1.80
C ARG A 45 14.02 -14.15 -3.18
N LYS A 46 14.28 -15.19 -4.00
CA LYS A 46 14.76 -15.00 -5.38
C LYS A 46 13.76 -14.21 -6.23
N VAL A 47 12.47 -14.54 -6.15
CA VAL A 47 11.42 -13.79 -6.85
C VAL A 47 11.28 -12.36 -6.33
N GLN A 48 11.39 -12.16 -5.01
CA GLN A 48 11.37 -10.82 -4.41
C GLN A 48 12.53 -9.95 -4.93
N ASN A 49 13.74 -10.48 -4.97
CA ASN A 49 14.90 -9.76 -5.49
C ASN A 49 14.74 -9.42 -6.98
N GLU A 50 14.12 -10.29 -7.78
CA GLU A 50 13.83 -10.02 -9.19
C GLU A 50 12.77 -8.90 -9.34
N LEU A 51 11.71 -8.94 -8.53
CA LEU A 51 10.70 -7.88 -8.48
C LEU A 51 11.27 -6.54 -8.01
N GLU A 52 12.14 -6.55 -7.00
CA GLU A 52 12.80 -5.34 -6.52
C GLU A 52 13.63 -4.69 -7.62
N ARG A 53 14.41 -5.47 -8.37
CA ARG A 53 15.17 -4.95 -9.53
C ARG A 53 14.25 -4.33 -10.58
N LEU A 54 13.13 -4.97 -10.88
CA LEU A 54 12.13 -4.44 -11.82
C LEU A 54 11.54 -3.12 -11.31
N PHE A 55 11.15 -3.06 -10.04
CA PHE A 55 10.59 -1.84 -9.45
C PHE A 55 11.61 -0.71 -9.32
N THR A 56 12.88 -1.00 -9.03
CA THR A 56 13.95 0.00 -9.02
C THR A 56 14.15 0.59 -10.40
N ARG A 57 14.26 -0.25 -11.45
CA ARG A 57 14.37 0.20 -12.85
C ARG A 57 13.15 1.01 -13.27
N ALA A 58 11.95 0.53 -12.94
CA ALA A 58 10.71 1.27 -13.20
C ALA A 58 10.70 2.61 -12.45
N GLY A 59 11.14 2.65 -11.20
CA GLY A 59 11.26 3.86 -10.39
C GLY A 59 12.17 4.90 -11.02
N ASP A 60 13.31 4.50 -11.58
CA ASP A 60 14.21 5.41 -12.29
C ASP A 60 13.60 5.98 -13.57
N LEU A 61 12.79 5.18 -14.28
CA LEU A 61 12.01 5.67 -15.42
C LEU A 61 10.91 6.64 -14.97
N LEU A 62 10.24 6.38 -13.84
CA LEU A 62 9.22 7.27 -13.28
C LEU A 62 9.81 8.62 -12.85
N LYS A 63 11.01 8.65 -12.25
CA LYS A 63 11.72 9.92 -11.93
C LYS A 63 11.95 10.78 -13.17
N LYS A 64 12.17 10.15 -14.33
CA LYS A 64 12.33 10.80 -15.63
C LYS A 64 10.99 11.08 -16.34
N GLN A 65 9.86 10.89 -15.66
CA GLN A 65 8.50 11.00 -16.20
C GLN A 65 8.24 10.05 -17.39
N GLN A 66 9.01 8.97 -17.51
CA GLN A 66 8.84 7.94 -18.54
C GLN A 66 7.82 6.89 -18.06
N TRP A 67 6.56 7.30 -17.98
CA TRP A 67 5.48 6.50 -17.39
C TRP A 67 5.20 5.19 -18.14
N GLU A 68 5.04 5.23 -19.47
CA GLU A 68 4.74 4.02 -20.25
C GLU A 68 5.91 3.02 -20.25
N PRO A 69 7.18 3.44 -20.45
CA PRO A 69 8.33 2.55 -20.26
C PRO A 69 8.40 1.94 -18.85
N ALA A 70 8.15 2.74 -17.80
CA ALA A 70 8.15 2.23 -16.43
C ALA A 70 7.09 1.13 -16.25
N ILE A 71 5.87 1.38 -16.73
CA ILE A 71 4.77 0.41 -16.68
C ILE A 71 5.14 -0.85 -17.47
N ALA A 72 5.73 -0.71 -18.67
CA ALA A 72 6.17 -1.85 -19.47
C ALA A 72 7.17 -2.72 -18.70
N VAL A 73 8.16 -2.12 -18.03
CA VAL A 73 9.11 -2.84 -17.17
C VAL A 73 8.40 -3.58 -16.03
N MET A 74 7.44 -2.96 -15.36
CA MET A 74 6.65 -3.65 -14.33
C MET A 74 5.86 -4.83 -14.91
N LYS A 75 5.27 -4.68 -16.10
CA LYS A 75 4.52 -5.77 -16.78
C LYS A 75 5.40 -6.98 -17.10
N GLU A 76 6.71 -6.81 -17.33
CA GLU A 76 7.65 -7.93 -17.47
C GLU A 76 7.62 -8.87 -16.25
N GLY A 77 7.31 -8.34 -15.06
CA GLY A 77 7.18 -9.10 -13.82
C GLY A 77 6.01 -10.11 -13.81
N TYR A 78 5.02 -9.99 -14.70
CA TYR A 78 3.90 -10.94 -14.73
C TYR A 78 4.34 -12.38 -15.04
N LYS A 79 5.48 -12.57 -15.72
CA LYS A 79 6.09 -13.90 -15.93
C LYS A 79 6.43 -14.61 -14.61
N LEU A 80 6.56 -13.86 -13.51
CA LEU A 80 6.84 -14.36 -12.16
C LEU A 80 5.57 -14.71 -11.38
N ALA A 81 4.40 -14.28 -11.84
CA ALA A 81 3.12 -14.56 -11.16
C ALA A 81 2.82 -16.06 -11.02
N PRO A 82 3.09 -16.91 -12.01
CA PRO A 82 2.95 -18.36 -11.84
C PRO A 82 3.98 -18.96 -10.87
N ARG A 83 5.09 -18.26 -10.57
CA ARG A 83 6.13 -18.76 -9.65
C ARG A 83 5.72 -18.57 -8.20
N GLN A 84 5.38 -17.34 -7.80
CA GLN A 84 5.11 -16.98 -6.40
C GLN A 84 3.72 -16.36 -6.21
N PHE A 85 3.11 -16.65 -5.05
CA PHE A 85 1.80 -16.07 -4.69
C PHE A 85 1.89 -14.53 -4.54
N MET A 86 0.76 -13.85 -4.69
CA MET A 86 0.60 -12.38 -4.61
C MET A 86 1.35 -11.54 -5.63
N VAL A 87 2.29 -12.08 -6.41
CA VAL A 87 3.11 -11.29 -7.35
C VAL A 87 2.24 -10.49 -8.32
N LYS A 88 1.22 -11.11 -8.92
CA LYS A 88 0.26 -10.42 -9.79
C LYS A 88 -0.40 -9.24 -9.06
N GLY A 89 -0.92 -9.47 -7.86
CA GLY A 89 -1.58 -8.40 -7.08
C GLY A 89 -0.62 -7.29 -6.66
N THR A 90 0.66 -7.59 -6.40
CA THR A 90 1.67 -6.58 -6.12
C THR A 90 1.92 -5.71 -7.36
N LEU A 91 2.06 -6.32 -8.54
CA LEU A 91 2.25 -5.61 -9.81
C LEU A 91 1.03 -4.77 -10.18
N ASP A 92 -0.17 -5.37 -10.13
CA ASP A 92 -1.43 -4.68 -10.40
C ASP A 92 -1.59 -3.46 -9.47
N GLY A 93 -1.31 -3.61 -8.17
CA GLY A 93 -1.37 -2.50 -7.23
C GLY A 93 -0.42 -1.36 -7.56
N GLN A 94 0.85 -1.65 -7.88
CA GLN A 94 1.82 -0.62 -8.24
C GLN A 94 1.48 0.08 -9.57
N ILE A 95 1.10 -0.68 -10.59
CA ILE A 95 0.70 -0.11 -11.88
C ILE A 95 -0.59 0.70 -11.72
N GLY A 96 -1.55 0.20 -10.95
CA GLY A 96 -2.81 0.89 -10.64
C GLY A 96 -2.58 2.24 -9.94
N VAL A 97 -1.67 2.29 -8.96
CA VAL A 97 -1.27 3.55 -8.30
C VAL A 97 -0.72 4.54 -9.31
N ILE A 98 0.14 4.11 -10.23
CA ILE A 98 0.71 4.99 -11.26
C ILE A 98 -0.38 5.52 -12.20
N GLN A 99 -1.29 4.66 -12.65
CA GLN A 99 -2.38 5.08 -13.52
C GLN A 99 -3.34 6.04 -12.79
N TYR A 100 -3.58 5.82 -11.49
CA TYR A 100 -4.35 6.74 -10.65
C TYR A 100 -3.70 8.11 -10.62
N LEU A 101 -2.41 8.20 -10.32
CA LEU A 101 -1.66 9.46 -10.29
C LEU A 101 -1.67 10.19 -11.64
N ARG A 102 -1.76 9.45 -12.74
CA ARG A 102 -1.90 9.98 -14.11
C ARG A 102 -3.35 10.36 -14.47
N ARG A 103 -4.29 10.23 -13.53
CA ARG A 103 -5.73 10.48 -13.71
C ARG A 103 -6.39 9.57 -14.76
N LYS A 104 -5.79 8.42 -15.07
CA LYS A 104 -6.36 7.38 -15.95
C LYS A 104 -7.19 6.42 -15.10
N THR A 105 -8.32 6.90 -14.57
CA THR A 105 -9.12 6.20 -13.56
C THR A 105 -9.80 4.93 -14.11
N ASP A 106 -10.18 4.95 -15.39
CA ASP A 106 -10.70 3.83 -16.17
C ASP A 106 -9.74 2.63 -16.21
N VAL A 107 -8.44 2.90 -16.37
CA VAL A 107 -7.39 1.88 -16.36
C VAL A 107 -6.96 1.53 -14.93
N ALA A 108 -6.93 2.52 -14.05
CA ALA A 108 -6.46 2.34 -12.67
C ALA A 108 -7.41 1.46 -11.86
N GLU A 109 -8.71 1.69 -11.93
CA GLU A 109 -9.70 1.00 -11.08
C GLU A 109 -9.60 -0.53 -11.12
N PRO A 110 -9.62 -1.21 -12.28
CA PRO A 110 -9.52 -2.67 -12.31
C PRO A 110 -8.20 -3.19 -11.74
N LEU A 111 -7.09 -2.46 -11.94
CA LEU A 111 -5.78 -2.82 -11.39
C LEU A 111 -5.72 -2.62 -9.87
N LEU A 112 -6.33 -1.55 -9.35
CA LEU A 112 -6.44 -1.30 -7.92
C LEU A 112 -7.36 -2.32 -7.24
N GLN A 113 -8.42 -2.79 -7.92
CA GLN A 113 -9.30 -3.85 -7.44
C GLN A 113 -8.59 -5.21 -7.37
N SER A 114 -7.76 -5.55 -8.36
CA SER A 114 -6.98 -6.79 -8.38
C SER A 114 -5.69 -6.73 -7.57
N ALA A 115 -5.39 -5.58 -6.97
CA ALA A 115 -4.21 -5.37 -6.14
C ALA A 115 -4.17 -6.34 -4.96
N SER A 116 -2.95 -6.63 -4.48
CA SER A 116 -2.74 -7.46 -3.30
C SER A 116 -3.51 -6.88 -2.10
N MET A 117 -4.10 -7.77 -1.30
CA MET A 117 -4.80 -7.36 -0.08
C MET A 117 -3.89 -6.63 0.93
N GLN A 118 -2.57 -6.75 0.80
CA GLN A 118 -1.60 -6.04 1.64
C GLN A 118 -1.25 -4.65 1.11
N HIS A 119 -1.64 -4.30 -0.13
CA HIS A 119 -1.34 -2.99 -0.74
C HIS A 119 -2.36 -1.95 -0.29
N TYR A 120 -2.11 -1.37 0.88
CA TYR A 120 -3.04 -0.43 1.50
C TYR A 120 -3.23 0.84 0.67
N VAL A 121 -2.19 1.37 0.01
CA VAL A 121 -2.30 2.61 -0.79
C VAL A 121 -3.24 2.40 -1.96
N ALA A 122 -3.11 1.27 -2.67
CA ALA A 122 -3.99 0.94 -3.79
C ALA A 122 -5.45 0.85 -3.34
N LYS A 123 -5.71 0.24 -2.18
CA LYS A 123 -7.06 0.17 -1.60
C LYS A 123 -7.60 1.54 -1.21
N THR A 124 -6.79 2.41 -0.62
CA THR A 124 -7.18 3.77 -0.27
C THR A 124 -7.56 4.57 -1.53
N MET A 125 -6.76 4.47 -2.59
CA MET A 125 -7.06 5.10 -3.89
C MET A 125 -8.34 4.55 -4.51
N LEU A 126 -8.55 3.23 -4.46
CA LEU A 126 -9.80 2.59 -4.91
C LEU A 126 -11.01 3.09 -4.12
N ALA A 127 -10.89 3.23 -2.80
CA ALA A 127 -11.96 3.74 -1.95
C ALA A 127 -12.31 5.19 -2.30
N ILE A 128 -11.31 6.02 -2.63
CA ILE A 128 -11.52 7.39 -3.11
C ILE A 128 -12.28 7.39 -4.44
N LEU A 129 -11.89 6.56 -5.42
CA LEU A 129 -12.61 6.45 -6.70
C LEU A 129 -14.08 6.04 -6.50
N GLN A 130 -14.33 5.05 -5.65
CA GLN A 130 -15.68 4.61 -5.31
C GLN A 130 -16.50 5.74 -4.67
N TRP A 131 -15.90 6.49 -3.74
CA TRP A 131 -16.56 7.63 -3.12
C TRP A 131 -16.87 8.74 -4.13
N GLN A 132 -15.93 9.08 -5.00
CA GLN A 132 -16.12 10.09 -6.05
C GLN A 132 -17.26 9.72 -7.02
N ARG A 133 -17.50 8.42 -7.24
CA ARG A 133 -18.65 7.91 -8.01
C ARG A 133 -19.97 7.89 -7.21
N GLY A 134 -19.94 8.23 -5.93
CA GLY A 134 -21.11 8.24 -5.04
C GLY A 134 -21.36 6.91 -4.30
N GLU A 135 -20.50 5.90 -4.47
CA GLU A 135 -20.63 4.57 -3.83
C GLU A 135 -20.18 4.59 -2.36
N LYS A 136 -20.74 5.49 -1.53
CA LYS A 136 -20.27 5.78 -0.16
C LYS A 136 -20.12 4.53 0.72
N LYS A 137 -21.09 3.61 0.69
CA LYS A 137 -21.04 2.36 1.49
C LYS A 137 -19.87 1.47 1.09
N LYS A 138 -19.64 1.33 -0.22
CA LYS A 138 -18.54 0.52 -0.77
C LYS A 138 -17.19 1.17 -0.47
N ALA A 139 -17.08 2.49 -0.62
CA ALA A 139 -15.89 3.25 -0.28
C ALA A 139 -15.47 3.01 1.18
N LYS A 140 -16.41 3.11 2.13
CA LYS A 140 -16.14 2.82 3.56
C LYS A 140 -15.62 1.41 3.80
N ALA A 141 -16.26 0.41 3.19
CA ALA A 141 -15.80 -0.98 3.29
C ALA A 141 -14.36 -1.14 2.74
N THR A 142 -14.05 -0.50 1.61
CA THR A 142 -12.70 -0.52 1.02
C THR A 142 -11.69 0.22 1.89
N PHE A 143 -12.06 1.35 2.53
CA PHE A 143 -11.22 2.03 3.51
C PHE A 143 -10.93 1.15 4.74
N ASP A 144 -11.91 0.44 5.27
CA ASP A 144 -11.67 -0.50 6.37
C ASP A 144 -10.74 -1.65 5.96
N LEU A 145 -10.81 -2.11 4.70
CA LEU A 145 -9.83 -3.06 4.16
C LEU A 145 -8.43 -2.45 4.02
N ALA A 146 -8.32 -1.16 3.71
CA ALA A 146 -7.04 -0.45 3.68
C ALA A 146 -6.44 -0.33 5.09
N LEU A 147 -7.25 0.02 6.09
CA LEU A 147 -6.82 0.08 7.49
C LEU A 147 -6.39 -1.28 8.04
N LYS A 148 -7.05 -2.37 7.64
CA LYS A 148 -6.60 -3.73 8.01
C LYS A 148 -5.20 -4.05 7.48
N ALA A 149 -4.89 -3.59 6.28
CA ALA A 149 -3.58 -3.80 5.64
C ALA A 149 -2.49 -2.86 6.20
N GLY A 150 -2.82 -1.59 6.42
CA GLY A 150 -1.91 -0.55 6.91
C GLY A 150 -2.22 -0.11 8.34
N LYS A 151 -2.44 -1.05 9.27
CA LYS A 151 -2.98 -0.74 10.62
C LYS A 151 -2.17 0.28 11.44
N LYS A 152 -0.86 0.40 11.17
CA LYS A 152 0.07 1.32 11.85
C LYS A 152 0.32 2.61 11.06
N GLU A 153 -0.34 2.79 9.91
CA GLU A 153 -0.16 3.95 9.04
C GLU A 153 -1.12 5.06 9.47
N SER A 154 -0.61 6.02 10.24
CA SER A 154 -1.38 7.17 10.74
C SER A 154 -2.12 7.92 9.63
N LEU A 155 -1.45 8.14 8.49
CA LEU A 155 -2.03 8.81 7.33
C LEU A 155 -3.33 8.15 6.83
N LEU A 156 -3.46 6.83 6.91
CA LEU A 156 -4.67 6.14 6.42
C LEU A 156 -5.90 6.50 7.24
N TYR A 157 -5.77 6.60 8.56
CA TYR A 157 -6.85 7.07 9.42
C TYR A 157 -7.20 8.52 9.11
N GLY A 158 -6.19 9.36 8.87
CA GLY A 158 -6.39 10.74 8.44
C GLY A 158 -7.14 10.86 7.11
N VAL A 159 -6.74 10.10 6.09
CA VAL A 159 -7.38 10.11 4.75
C VAL A 159 -8.82 9.63 4.85
N TYR A 160 -9.07 8.54 5.58
CA TYR A 160 -10.42 8.02 5.73
C TYR A 160 -11.32 8.99 6.50
N ALA A 161 -10.84 9.56 7.61
CA ALA A 161 -11.57 10.58 8.36
C ALA A 161 -11.84 11.85 7.54
N TYR A 162 -10.89 12.26 6.69
CA TYR A 162 -11.08 13.38 5.77
C TYR A 162 -12.23 13.09 4.79
N VAL A 163 -12.23 11.92 4.15
CA VAL A 163 -13.29 11.55 3.21
C VAL A 163 -14.65 11.42 3.92
N LEU A 164 -14.69 10.95 5.17
CA LEU A 164 -15.92 10.95 5.96
C LEU A 164 -16.43 12.38 6.27
N CYS A 165 -15.54 13.33 6.54
CA CYS A 165 -15.92 14.74 6.66
C CYS A 165 -16.53 15.28 5.36
N GLU A 166 -15.97 14.92 4.21
CA GLU A 166 -16.53 15.28 2.90
C GLU A 166 -17.90 14.62 2.65
N MET A 167 -18.12 13.42 3.20
CA MET A 167 -19.44 12.78 3.22
C MET A 167 -20.43 13.40 4.21
N LYS A 168 -20.03 14.42 4.99
CA LYS A 168 -20.78 15.04 6.10
C LYS A 168 -21.01 14.12 7.30
N GLU A 169 -20.12 13.16 7.50
CA GLU A 169 -20.19 12.18 8.60
C GLU A 169 -19.09 12.45 9.63
N ARG A 170 -19.21 13.59 10.31
CA ARG A 170 -18.18 14.08 11.24
C ARG A 170 -17.94 13.15 12.43
N ASP A 171 -18.99 12.59 13.01
CA ASP A 171 -18.86 11.70 14.17
C ASP A 171 -18.13 10.40 13.78
N ALA A 172 -18.43 9.85 12.61
CA ALA A 172 -17.71 8.71 12.06
C ALA A 172 -16.23 9.04 11.79
N ALA A 173 -15.93 10.25 11.32
CA ALA A 173 -14.55 10.71 11.14
C ALA A 173 -13.79 10.76 12.48
N ILE A 174 -14.42 11.29 13.55
CA ILE A 174 -13.83 11.30 14.90
C ILE A 174 -13.56 9.86 15.40
N GLU A 175 -14.50 8.94 15.19
CA GLU A 175 -14.33 7.53 15.56
C GLU A 175 -13.15 6.86 14.83
N VAL A 176 -12.99 7.13 13.53
CA VAL A 176 -11.84 6.63 12.77
C VAL A 176 -10.52 7.17 13.33
N LEU A 177 -10.45 8.46 13.69
CA LEU A 177 -9.24 9.03 14.30
C LEU A 177 -8.96 8.44 15.68
N ASN A 178 -9.99 8.21 16.50
CA ASN A 178 -9.86 7.53 17.80
C ASN A 178 -9.35 6.09 17.65
N ARG A 179 -9.83 5.35 16.64
CA ARG A 179 -9.28 4.03 16.27
C ARG A 179 -7.79 4.14 15.92
N GLY A 180 -7.41 5.16 15.15
CA GLY A 180 -6.01 5.44 14.80
C GLY A 180 -5.14 5.67 16.04
N LEU A 181 -5.56 6.54 16.95
CA LEU A 181 -4.83 6.86 18.18
C LEU A 181 -4.62 5.67 19.12
N LYS A 182 -5.50 4.66 19.08
CA LYS A 182 -5.31 3.41 19.85
C LYS A 182 -4.14 2.56 19.34
N VAL A 183 -3.80 2.66 18.05
CA VAL A 183 -2.77 1.83 17.39
C VAL A 183 -1.50 2.63 17.11
N CYS A 184 -1.65 3.83 16.56
CA CYS A 184 -0.61 4.82 16.32
C CYS A 184 -0.49 5.73 17.56
N LYS A 185 0.03 5.15 18.66
CA LYS A 185 0.23 5.89 19.91
C LYS A 185 1.10 7.13 19.67
N ASP A 186 0.79 8.20 20.37
CA ASP A 186 1.54 9.46 20.36
C ASP A 186 1.67 10.13 18.97
N ASP A 187 0.76 9.82 18.03
CA ASP A 187 0.72 10.54 16.74
C ASP A 187 0.00 11.89 16.90
N ASP A 188 0.79 12.95 17.04
CA ASP A 188 0.32 14.33 17.19
C ASP A 188 -0.58 14.80 16.04
N ARG A 189 -0.37 14.29 14.82
CA ARG A 189 -1.16 14.68 13.64
C ARG A 189 -2.58 14.17 13.76
N LEU A 190 -2.76 12.91 14.17
CA LEU A 190 -4.09 12.34 14.45
C LEU A 190 -4.74 13.04 15.65
N LEU A 191 -3.98 13.27 16.72
CA LEU A 191 -4.48 13.91 17.93
C LEU A 191 -5.01 15.31 17.64
N GLN A 192 -4.25 16.10 16.88
CA GLN A 192 -4.61 17.44 16.45
C GLN A 192 -5.83 17.42 15.54
N ASN A 193 -5.87 16.54 14.54
CA ASN A 193 -7.02 16.44 13.64
C ASN A 193 -8.30 16.06 14.38
N ARG A 194 -8.22 15.13 15.33
CA ARG A 194 -9.39 14.76 16.15
C ARG A 194 -9.84 15.91 17.06
N ASN A 195 -8.91 16.67 17.64
CA ASN A 195 -9.25 17.88 18.40
C ASN A 195 -9.92 18.95 17.53
N LEU A 196 -9.41 19.16 16.31
CA LEU A 196 -10.03 20.09 15.36
C LEU A 196 -11.46 19.64 15.04
N LEU A 197 -11.67 18.34 14.83
CA LEU A 197 -12.99 17.78 14.60
C LEU A 197 -13.93 17.93 15.80
N GLN A 198 -13.48 17.73 17.03
CA GLN A 198 -14.30 17.95 18.22
C GLN A 198 -14.70 19.42 18.40
N ASN A 199 -13.86 20.36 17.96
CA ASN A 199 -14.08 21.81 18.09
C ASN A 199 -14.77 22.46 16.88
N GLY A 200 -15.48 21.69 16.05
CA GLY A 200 -16.16 22.27 14.87
C GLY A 200 -15.24 22.74 13.73
N LYS A 201 -13.91 22.54 13.82
CA LYS A 201 -12.92 22.96 12.80
C LYS A 201 -12.63 21.88 11.76
N ALA A 202 -12.09 22.28 10.61
CA ALA A 202 -11.63 21.36 9.57
C ALA A 202 -10.30 20.69 9.93
N MET A 203 -10.06 19.50 9.38
CA MET A 203 -8.78 18.79 9.52
C MET A 203 -7.64 19.54 8.80
N LYS A 204 -6.41 19.34 9.27
CA LYS A 204 -5.17 19.81 8.66
C LYS A 204 -4.38 18.63 8.10
N MET A 205 -4.62 18.27 6.85
CA MET A 205 -3.96 17.11 6.22
C MET A 205 -2.58 17.42 5.63
N LYS A 206 -2.27 18.69 5.37
CA LYS A 206 -0.98 19.13 4.82
C LYS A 206 0.24 18.74 5.67
N VAL A 207 0.05 18.49 6.96
CA VAL A 207 1.10 18.02 7.88
C VAL A 207 1.68 16.66 7.48
N TYR A 208 0.98 15.90 6.63
CA TYR A 208 1.47 14.62 6.08
C TYR A 208 2.29 14.78 4.79
N GLY A 209 2.40 16.00 4.23
CA GLY A 209 3.26 16.30 3.08
C GLY A 209 2.91 15.50 1.81
N GLU A 210 3.93 15.11 1.06
CA GLU A 210 3.82 14.38 -0.22
C GLU A 210 2.96 13.11 -0.15
N GLN A 211 2.99 12.42 0.99
CA GLN A 211 2.20 11.22 1.17
C GLN A 211 0.69 11.51 1.16
N TRP A 212 0.25 12.70 1.57
CA TRP A 212 -1.15 13.11 1.45
C TRP A 212 -1.51 13.45 0.00
N TYR A 213 -0.63 14.18 -0.69
CA TYR A 213 -0.91 14.65 -2.05
C TYR A 213 -1.02 13.53 -3.08
N GLN A 214 -0.42 12.35 -2.83
CA GLN A 214 -0.59 11.17 -3.69
C GLN A 214 -2.06 10.76 -3.85
N PHE A 215 -2.93 11.06 -2.88
CA PHE A 215 -4.35 10.75 -2.94
C PHE A 215 -5.16 11.71 -3.80
N MET A 216 -4.56 12.81 -4.27
CA MET A 216 -5.18 13.81 -5.14
C MET A 216 -6.47 14.45 -4.60
N LEU A 217 -6.66 14.43 -3.27
CA LEU A 217 -7.78 15.07 -2.58
C LEU A 217 -7.55 16.58 -2.41
N GLU A 218 -6.29 17.01 -2.32
CA GLU A 218 -5.87 18.41 -2.28
C GLU A 218 -4.66 18.61 -3.19
N ARG A 219 -4.47 19.82 -3.72
CA ARG A 219 -3.28 20.17 -4.50
C ARG A 219 -2.14 20.63 -3.57
N PRO A 220 -0.88 20.25 -3.84
CA PRO A 220 0.26 20.81 -3.11
C PRO A 220 0.31 22.33 -3.33
N MET A 221 0.53 23.07 -2.25
CA MET A 221 0.86 24.49 -2.37
C MET A 221 2.30 24.60 -2.87
N LEU A 222 2.49 25.08 -4.09
CA LEU A 222 3.80 25.47 -4.59
C LEU A 222 4.24 26.68 -3.77
N ARG A 223 5.04 26.46 -2.73
CA ARG A 223 5.75 27.55 -2.05
C ARG A 223 6.80 28.02 -3.04
N GLN A 224 6.49 29.05 -3.83
CA GLN A 224 7.50 29.78 -4.56
C GLN A 224 8.43 30.38 -3.50
N GLU A 225 9.68 29.93 -3.45
CA GLU A 225 10.67 30.65 -2.66
C GLU A 225 10.72 32.07 -3.21
N PRO A 226 10.53 33.10 -2.35
CA PRO A 226 10.65 34.47 -2.81
C PRO A 226 12.05 34.62 -3.42
N PRO A 227 12.19 35.23 -4.62
CA PRO A 227 13.48 35.34 -5.28
C PRO A 227 14.51 36.00 -4.35
N PRO A 228 15.82 35.73 -4.50
CA PRO A 228 16.86 36.12 -3.54
C PRO A 228 16.89 37.61 -3.18
N TYR A 229 16.33 38.46 -4.04
CA TYR A 229 16.25 39.92 -3.88
C TYR A 229 14.93 40.43 -3.27
N ALA A 230 13.94 39.57 -3.05
CA ALA A 230 12.69 39.96 -2.45
C ALA A 230 12.91 40.24 -0.95
N ARG A 231 12.72 41.50 -0.53
CA ARG A 231 12.66 41.87 0.89
C ARG A 231 11.43 41.21 1.51
N VAL A 232 11.60 40.01 2.05
CA VAL A 232 10.54 39.34 2.81
C VAL A 232 10.31 40.15 4.08
N SER A 233 9.15 40.82 4.18
CA SER A 233 8.79 41.50 5.42
C SER A 233 8.67 40.46 6.53
N LYS A 234 9.21 40.74 7.73
CA LYS A 234 9.15 39.83 8.89
C LYS A 234 7.71 39.42 9.27
N ARG A 235 6.69 40.12 8.74
CA ARG A 235 5.27 39.83 8.93
C ARG A 235 4.77 38.69 8.03
N ALA A 236 5.37 38.47 6.86
CA ALA A 236 4.99 37.41 5.91
C ALA A 236 5.48 36.01 6.33
N LEU A 237 6.45 35.92 7.25
CA LEU A 237 7.01 34.66 7.73
C LEU A 237 6.21 34.02 8.88
N ARG A 238 5.17 34.68 9.39
CA ARG A 238 4.37 34.23 10.55
C ARG A 238 2.92 33.86 10.23
N GLY A 239 2.57 33.69 8.94
CA GLY A 239 1.22 33.31 8.48
C GLY A 239 1.12 31.84 8.09
#